data_AF-A0A7Y9KSY5-F1
#
_entry.id   AF-A0A7Y9KSY5-F1
#
_cell.length_a   1.000
_cell.length_b   1.000
_cell.length_c   1.000
_cell.angle_alpha   90.00
_cell.angle_beta   90.00
_cell.angle_gamma   90.00
#
_symmetry.space_group_name_H-M   'P 1'
#
loop_
_entity.id
_entity.type
_entity.pdbx_description
1 polymer ?
#
loop_
_entity_poly.entity_id
_entity_poly.type
_entity_poly.pdbx_seq_one_letter_code
_entity_poly.pdbx_strand_id
1 'polypeptide(L)'
;MPATLIDVDPFDLPEWLGTSDVVWRAEDGLPVGHRVAGRLTADGGTTDQVLACDLLAVDEAYPAPVVDDATRLRVHQAWRHGQVVIGEVDGRLALAVPGTAFGPELVLDVVGRLARAVGAHAERYAVLLRLGR
;
A
#
# COMPACT_ATOMS: atom_id res chain seq x y z
N MET A 1 -15.07 4.89 -13.39
CA MET A 1 -14.29 3.93 -14.21
C MET A 1 -13.38 3.18 -13.27
N PRO A 2 -13.13 1.88 -13.48
CA PRO A 2 -12.17 1.15 -12.65
C PRO A 2 -10.81 1.83 -12.74
N ALA A 3 -10.13 1.93 -11.60
CA ALA A 3 -8.75 2.36 -11.53
C ALA A 3 -7.88 1.41 -12.35
N THR A 4 -6.96 1.99 -13.12
CA THR A 4 -5.93 1.22 -13.82
C THR A 4 -4.75 1.08 -12.88
N LEU A 5 -4.46 -0.14 -12.45
CA LEU A 5 -3.30 -0.44 -11.60
C LEU A 5 -2.15 -0.91 -12.50
N ILE A 6 -1.14 -0.05 -12.66
CA ILE A 6 0.05 -0.36 -13.44
C ILE A 6 1.07 -1.04 -12.52
N ASP A 7 1.52 -2.23 -12.86
CA ASP A 7 2.44 -2.97 -11.99
C ASP A 7 3.80 -2.28 -11.87
N VAL A 8 4.32 -2.25 -10.64
CA VAL A 8 5.63 -1.68 -10.30
C VAL A 8 6.50 -2.80 -9.72
N ASP A 9 7.70 -2.93 -10.27
CA ASP A 9 8.70 -3.84 -9.73
C ASP A 9 9.21 -3.28 -8.38
N PRO A 10 9.17 -4.05 -7.28
CA PRO A 10 9.72 -3.61 -5.99
C PRO A 10 11.19 -3.21 -6.04
N PHE A 11 11.98 -3.74 -6.98
CA PHE A 11 13.40 -3.41 -7.15
C PHE A 11 13.61 -2.08 -7.89
N ASP A 12 12.60 -1.54 -8.57
CA ASP A 12 12.63 -0.21 -9.18
C ASP A 12 12.24 0.90 -8.16
N LEU A 13 11.83 0.52 -6.94
CA LEU A 13 11.52 1.46 -5.88
C LEU A 13 12.79 2.07 -5.25
N PRO A 14 12.67 3.23 -4.57
CA PRO A 14 13.81 3.86 -3.92
C PRO A 14 14.55 2.94 -2.93
N GLU A 15 15.89 2.92 -3.03
CA GLU A 15 16.78 2.04 -2.24
C GLU A 15 16.57 2.15 -0.72
N TRP A 16 16.21 3.35 -0.23
CA TRP A 16 15.99 3.60 1.20
C TRP A 16 14.84 2.77 1.79
N LEU A 17 13.92 2.26 0.96
CA LEU A 17 12.88 1.34 1.42
C LEU A 17 13.44 -0.03 1.83
N GLY A 18 14.53 -0.48 1.21
CA GLY A 18 15.22 -1.73 1.58
C GLY A 18 16.17 -1.57 2.76
N THR A 19 16.68 -0.35 2.96
CA THR A 19 17.92 -0.11 3.72
C THR A 19 17.78 0.81 4.93
N SER A 20 16.67 1.56 5.06
CA SER A 20 16.38 2.45 6.21
C SER A 20 15.21 1.94 7.04
N ASP A 21 15.00 2.56 8.20
CA ASP A 21 13.76 2.38 8.97
C ASP A 21 12.68 3.25 8.33
N VAL A 22 11.49 2.69 8.11
CA VAL A 22 10.45 3.28 7.27
C VAL A 22 9.16 3.40 8.06
N VAL A 23 8.54 4.58 7.99
CA VAL A 23 7.20 4.80 8.53
C VAL A 23 6.24 5.00 7.37
N TRP A 24 5.25 4.12 7.26
CA TRP A 24 4.06 4.43 6.48
C TRP A 24 3.11 5.26 7.33
N ARG A 25 2.68 6.41 6.82
CA ARG A 25 1.77 7.32 7.51
C ARG A 25 0.53 7.55 6.68
N ALA A 26 -0.64 7.33 7.29
CA ALA A 26 -1.90 7.77 6.70
C ALA A 26 -1.96 9.30 6.67
N GLU A 27 -2.47 9.87 5.58
CA GLU A 27 -2.66 11.32 5.46
C GLU A 27 -3.80 11.79 6.39
N ASP A 28 -4.88 11.02 6.47
CA ASP A 28 -6.03 11.21 7.34
C ASP A 28 -6.28 9.99 8.24
N GLY A 29 -7.37 10.00 9.01
CA GLY A 29 -7.88 8.79 9.65
C GLY A 29 -8.20 7.68 8.67
N LEU A 30 -8.35 6.43 9.16
CA LEU A 30 -8.81 5.33 8.30
C LEU A 30 -10.23 5.64 7.80
N PRO A 31 -10.41 5.91 6.49
CA PRO A 31 -11.70 6.27 5.94
C PRO A 31 -12.63 5.06 5.88
N VAL A 32 -13.93 5.34 5.77
CA VAL A 32 -14.91 4.35 5.31
C VAL A 32 -14.79 4.28 3.78
N GLY A 33 -14.13 3.26 3.26
CA GLY A 33 -13.99 3.02 1.82
C GLY A 33 -12.73 2.25 1.42
N HIS A 34 -12.55 2.08 0.11
CA HIS A 34 -11.52 1.23 -0.48
C HIS A 34 -10.12 1.84 -0.64
N ARG A 35 -9.91 3.15 -0.40
CA ARG A 35 -8.60 3.79 -0.56
C ARG A 35 -8.19 4.54 0.69
N VAL A 36 -6.94 4.36 1.12
CA VAL A 36 -6.32 5.14 2.19
C VAL A 36 -5.12 5.86 1.64
N ALA A 37 -5.20 7.19 1.57
CA ALA A 37 -4.07 8.00 1.16
C ALA A 37 -2.96 7.94 2.21
N GLY A 38 -1.73 7.75 1.76
CA GLY A 38 -0.59 7.61 2.65
C GLY A 38 0.74 7.98 2.01
N ARG A 39 1.78 7.94 2.83
CA ARG A 39 3.16 8.14 2.40
C ARG A 39 4.13 7.34 3.24
N LEU A 40 5.20 6.89 2.60
CA LEU A 40 6.37 6.28 3.23
C LEU A 40 7.40 7.37 3.46
N THR A 41 8.03 7.35 4.63
CA THR A 41 9.15 8.23 4.97
C THR A 41 10.24 7.44 5.68
N ALA A 42 11.50 7.69 5.35
CA ALA A 42 12.61 7.17 6.15
C ALA A 42 12.66 7.88 7.52
N ASP A 43 12.93 7.13 8.60
CA ASP A 43 13.14 7.72 9.92
C ASP A 43 14.39 8.62 9.91
N GLY A 44 14.27 9.81 10.51
CA GLY A 44 15.31 10.84 10.47
C GLY A 44 15.65 11.41 9.09
N GLY A 45 14.86 11.10 8.05
CA GLY A 45 15.12 11.50 6.67
C GLY A 45 14.87 12.98 6.35
N THR A 46 15.67 13.52 5.43
CA THR A 46 15.42 14.78 4.73
C THR A 46 14.13 14.72 3.89
N THR A 47 13.60 15.88 3.47
CA THR A 47 12.39 15.99 2.63
C THR A 47 12.43 15.15 1.34
N ASP A 48 13.61 14.75 0.87
CA ASP A 48 13.82 13.94 -0.32
C ASP A 48 13.56 12.43 -0.13
N GLN A 49 13.37 11.96 1.11
CA GLN A 49 13.07 10.55 1.42
C GLN A 49 11.58 10.35 1.76
N VAL A 50 10.73 10.85 0.87
CA VAL A 50 9.26 10.76 0.97
C VAL A 50 8.70 10.17 -0.31
N LEU A 51 7.86 9.15 -0.18
CA LEU A 51 7.18 8.53 -1.31
C LEU A 51 5.68 8.44 -1.02
N ALA A 52 4.85 9.03 -1.90
CA ALA A 52 3.40 8.83 -1.85
C ALA A 52 3.09 7.35 -2.08
N CYS A 53 2.37 6.74 -1.14
CA CYS A 53 2.05 5.32 -1.16
C CYS A 53 0.70 5.10 -0.49
N ASP A 54 -0.30 4.82 -1.31
CA ASP A 54 -1.68 4.61 -0.88
C ASP A 54 -1.95 3.12 -0.66
N LEU A 55 -2.99 2.82 0.11
CA LEU A 55 -3.52 1.46 0.23
C LEU A 55 -4.82 1.35 -0.56
N LEU A 56 -5.00 0.26 -1.30
CA LEU A 56 -6.15 0.04 -2.18
C LEU A 56 -6.80 -1.32 -1.92
N ALA A 57 -8.04 -1.33 -1.46
CA ALA A 57 -8.87 -2.52 -1.28
C ALA A 57 -9.67 -2.78 -2.57
N VAL A 58 -9.55 -3.95 -3.18
CA VAL A 58 -10.02 -4.16 -4.57
C VAL A 58 -11.43 -4.74 -4.72
N ASP A 59 -12.09 -5.12 -3.62
CA ASP A 59 -13.37 -5.84 -3.69
C ASP A 59 -14.60 -4.92 -3.61
N GLU A 60 -14.43 -3.59 -3.48
CA GLU A 60 -15.56 -2.67 -3.59
C GLU A 60 -16.02 -2.58 -5.05
N ALA A 61 -17.32 -2.85 -5.27
CA ALA A 61 -17.91 -2.94 -6.60
C ALA A 61 -19.10 -1.99 -6.83
N TYR A 62 -19.44 -1.18 -5.83
CA TYR A 62 -20.53 -0.21 -5.90
C TYR A 62 -19.97 1.22 -5.75
N PRO A 63 -20.43 2.20 -6.55
CA PRO A 63 -21.36 2.08 -7.68
C PRO A 63 -20.72 1.47 -8.94
N ALA A 64 -19.40 1.28 -8.93
CA ALA A 64 -18.63 0.63 -9.98
C ALA A 64 -17.45 -0.14 -9.36
N PRO A 65 -16.90 -1.16 -10.03
CA PRO A 65 -15.70 -1.87 -9.58
C PRO A 65 -14.49 -0.93 -9.46
N VAL A 66 -13.74 -1.09 -8.36
CA VAL A 66 -12.49 -0.35 -8.11
C VAL A 66 -11.41 -0.71 -9.12
N VAL A 67 -11.29 -1.98 -9.49
CA VAL A 67 -10.35 -2.48 -10.52
C VAL A 67 -11.04 -3.49 -11.43
N ASP A 68 -10.42 -3.86 -12.55
CA ASP A 68 -10.92 -4.94 -13.40
C ASP A 68 -10.77 -6.34 -12.75
N ASP A 69 -11.47 -7.33 -13.31
CA ASP A 69 -11.47 -8.70 -12.76
C ASP A 69 -10.09 -9.37 -12.81
N ALA A 70 -9.27 -9.05 -13.81
CA ALA A 70 -7.92 -9.59 -13.94
C ALA A 70 -7.02 -9.09 -12.80
N THR A 71 -7.06 -7.79 -12.52
CA THR A 71 -6.35 -7.15 -11.41
C THR A 71 -6.86 -7.67 -10.07
N ARG A 72 -8.18 -7.79 -9.90
CA ARG A 72 -8.78 -8.34 -8.67
C ARG A 72 -8.30 -9.77 -8.43
N LEU A 73 -8.36 -10.64 -9.44
CA LEU A 73 -7.87 -12.03 -9.33
C LEU A 73 -6.39 -12.08 -8.93
N ARG A 74 -5.55 -11.27 -9.57
CA ARG A 74 -4.11 -11.20 -9.30
C ARG A 74 -3.81 -10.74 -7.87
N VAL A 75 -4.53 -9.74 -7.37
CA VAL A 75 -4.43 -9.27 -5.99
C VAL A 75 -4.77 -10.38 -4.99
N HIS A 76 -5.86 -11.12 -5.23
CA HIS A 76 -6.23 -12.28 -4.40
C HIS A 76 -5.16 -13.39 -4.43
N GLN A 77 -4.59 -13.67 -5.60
CA GLN A 77 -3.52 -14.67 -5.73
C GLN A 77 -2.27 -14.25 -4.96
N ALA A 78 -1.76 -13.05 -5.19
CA ALA A 78 -0.59 -12.52 -4.48
C ALA A 78 -0.83 -12.54 -2.96
N TRP A 79 -2.01 -12.10 -2.52
CA TRP A 79 -2.36 -12.07 -1.11
C TRP A 79 -2.35 -13.46 -0.47
N ARG A 80 -2.89 -14.48 -1.15
CA ARG A 80 -2.85 -15.87 -0.69
C ARG A 80 -1.42 -16.40 -0.51
N HIS A 81 -0.47 -15.89 -1.30
CA HIS A 81 0.93 -16.27 -1.24
C HIS A 81 1.78 -15.41 -0.29
N GLY A 82 1.16 -14.59 0.56
CA GLY A 82 1.90 -13.74 1.51
C GLY A 82 2.58 -12.55 0.84
N GLN A 83 2.19 -12.22 -0.39
CA GLN A 83 2.69 -11.09 -1.18
C GLN A 83 1.64 -9.96 -1.20
N VAL A 84 2.07 -8.79 -1.68
CA VAL A 84 1.21 -7.65 -1.95
C VAL A 84 1.44 -7.21 -3.39
N VAL A 85 0.38 -6.82 -4.09
CA VAL A 85 0.53 -6.20 -5.41
C VAL A 85 0.95 -4.75 -5.19
N ILE A 86 2.07 -4.38 -5.81
CA ILE A 86 2.59 -3.02 -5.81
C ILE A 86 2.37 -2.48 -7.21
N GLY A 87 1.71 -1.33 -7.30
CA GLY A 87 1.46 -0.70 -8.58
C GLY A 87 1.26 0.80 -8.44
N GLU A 88 0.99 1.45 -9.56
CA GLU A 88 0.70 2.88 -9.62
C GLU A 88 -0.78 3.09 -9.96
N VAL A 89 -1.42 4.02 -9.24
CA VAL A 89 -2.78 4.52 -9.51
C VAL A 89 -2.74 6.04 -9.44
N ASP A 90 -3.13 6.70 -10.52
CA ASP A 90 -3.15 8.17 -10.63
C ASP A 90 -1.79 8.83 -10.29
N GLY A 91 -0.68 8.22 -10.70
CA GLY A 91 0.67 8.76 -10.43
C GLY A 91 1.17 8.57 -9.00
N ARG A 92 0.47 7.79 -8.18
CA ARG A 92 0.86 7.46 -6.80
C ARG A 92 1.07 5.96 -6.67
N LEU A 93 2.11 5.57 -5.93
CA LEU A 93 2.29 4.17 -5.56
C LEU A 93 1.08 3.70 -4.77
N ALA A 94 0.65 2.46 -4.99
CA ALA A 94 -0.49 1.85 -4.34
C ALA A 94 -0.17 0.39 -3.99
N LEU A 95 -0.52 0.00 -2.77
CA LEU A 95 -0.47 -1.38 -2.29
C LEU A 95 -1.88 -1.97 -2.36
N ALA A 96 -2.11 -2.86 -3.32
CA ALA A 96 -3.43 -3.43 -3.57
C ALA A 96 -3.65 -4.74 -2.80
N VAL A 97 -4.78 -4.82 -2.10
CA VAL A 97 -5.15 -5.96 -1.24
C VAL A 97 -6.62 -6.36 -1.41
N PRO A 98 -6.97 -7.62 -1.10
CA PRO A 98 -8.36 -8.04 -0.97
C PRO A 98 -9.09 -7.28 0.13
N GLY A 99 -10.40 -7.10 -0.05
CA GLY A 99 -11.30 -6.43 0.88
C GLY A 99 -11.92 -5.16 0.31
N THR A 100 -12.76 -4.53 1.12
CA THR A 100 -13.51 -3.31 0.77
C THR A 100 -13.11 -2.10 1.62
N ALA A 101 -12.37 -2.32 2.71
CA ALA A 101 -11.96 -1.28 3.66
C ALA A 101 -10.73 -1.74 4.46
N PHE A 102 -10.12 -0.80 5.19
CA PHE A 102 -8.92 -1.04 5.99
C PHE A 102 -9.21 -0.96 7.50
N GLY A 103 -8.73 -1.97 8.22
CA GLY A 103 -8.52 -1.92 9.67
C GLY A 103 -7.02 -1.86 10.01
N PRO A 104 -6.65 -1.50 11.24
CA PRO A 104 -5.25 -1.37 11.66
C PRO A 104 -4.40 -2.62 11.38
N GLU A 105 -4.96 -3.81 11.59
CA GLU A 105 -4.29 -5.10 11.40
C GLU A 105 -3.98 -5.35 9.93
N LEU A 106 -4.93 -5.02 9.04
CA LEU A 106 -4.72 -5.15 7.60
C LEU A 106 -3.60 -4.21 7.15
N VAL A 107 -3.59 -2.96 7.62
CA VAL A 107 -2.53 -2.00 7.29
C VAL A 107 -1.15 -2.52 7.69
N LEU A 108 -1.02 -3.09 8.90
CA LEU A 108 0.23 -3.70 9.35
C LEU A 108 0.66 -4.87 8.45
N ASP A 109 -0.27 -5.75 8.05
CA ASP A 109 0.04 -6.86 7.14
C ASP A 109 0.45 -6.36 5.74
N VAL A 110 -0.27 -5.37 5.18
CA VAL A 110 0.08 -4.79 3.87
C VAL A 110 1.49 -4.21 3.88
N VAL A 111 1.81 -3.38 4.88
CA VAL A 111 3.11 -2.72 4.99
C VAL A 111 4.23 -3.73 5.29
N GLY A 112 3.94 -4.73 6.13
CA GLY A 112 4.88 -5.83 6.39
C GLY A 112 5.20 -6.65 5.13
N ARG A 113 4.25 -6.80 4.20
CA ARG A 113 4.48 -7.46 2.91
C ARG A 113 5.25 -6.59 1.93
N LEU A 114 5.04 -5.27 1.94
CA LEU A 114 5.88 -4.33 1.18
C LEU A 114 7.34 -4.46 1.63
N ALA A 115 7.60 -4.46 2.95
CA ALA A 115 8.95 -4.61 3.48
C ALA A 115 9.65 -5.85 2.90
N ARG A 116 8.97 -6.99 2.90
CA ARG A 116 9.51 -8.24 2.31
C ARG A 116 9.73 -8.14 0.80
N ALA A 117 8.82 -7.47 0.09
CA ALA A 117 8.91 -7.30 -1.36
C ALA A 117 10.15 -6.51 -1.78
N VAL A 118 10.55 -5.49 -1.00
CA VAL A 118 11.76 -4.69 -1.23
C VAL A 118 13.01 -5.28 -0.56
N GLY A 119 12.93 -6.50 -0.02
CA GLY A 119 14.06 -7.18 0.65
C GLY A 119 14.40 -6.67 2.05
N ALA A 120 13.55 -5.84 2.66
CA ALA A 120 13.72 -5.35 4.03
C ALA A 120 13.16 -6.32 5.08
N HIS A 121 13.65 -6.19 6.30
CA HIS A 121 13.04 -6.82 7.47
C HIS A 121 11.82 -6.02 7.92
N ALA A 122 10.70 -6.71 8.17
CA ALA A 122 9.45 -6.06 8.60
C ALA A 122 9.58 -5.28 9.92
N GLU A 123 10.53 -5.64 10.78
CA GLU A 123 10.83 -4.94 12.04
C GLU A 123 11.32 -3.50 11.84
N ARG A 124 11.77 -3.16 10.62
CA ARG A 124 12.20 -1.81 10.24
C ARG A 124 11.05 -0.93 9.76
N TYR A 125 9.85 -1.49 9.67
CA TYR A 125 8.67 -0.80 9.19
C TYR A 125 7.71 -0.51 10.34
N ALA A 126 7.22 0.72 10.39
CA ALA A 126 6.19 1.15 11.30
C ALA A 126 5.02 1.77 10.55
N VAL A 127 3.86 1.77 11.20
CA VAL A 127 2.62 2.35 10.69
C VAL A 127 2.18 3.45 11.66
N LEU A 128 1.99 4.66 11.15
CA LEU A 128 1.40 5.78 11.88
C LEU A 128 -0.02 6.03 11.39
N LEU A 129 -0.99 5.66 12.22
CA LEU A 129 -2.41 5.90 12.00
C LEU A 129 -2.89 7.09 12.84
N ARG A 130 -3.71 7.95 12.24
CA ARG A 130 -4.43 8.98 12.99
C ARG A 130 -5.68 8.38 13.60
N LEU A 131 -5.94 8.71 14.87
CA LEU A 131 -7.22 8.42 15.52
C LEU A 131 -8.25 9.47 15.07
N GLY A 132 -9.45 9.04 14.69
CA GLY A 132 -10.52 9.92 14.20
C GLY A 132 -10.53 10.04 12.68
N ARG A 133 -11.27 11.03 12.16
CA ARG A 133 -11.26 11.42 10.74
C ARG A 133 -10.43 12.69 10.60
#